data_AF-A0A2M7VED5-F1
#
_entry.id   AF-A0A2M7VED5-F1
#
_cell.length_a   1.000
_cell.length_b   1.000
_cell.length_c   1.000
_cell.angle_alpha   90.00
_cell.angle_beta   90.00
_cell.angle_gamma   90.00
#
_symmetry.space_group_name_H-M   'P 1'
#
loop_
_entity.id
_entity.type
_entity.pdbx_description
1 polymer ?
#
loop_
_entity_poly.entity_id
_entity_poly.type
_entity_poly.pdbx_seq_one_letter_code
_entity_poly.pdbx_strand_id
1 'polypeptide(L)' 'EKLQKHLLAYNVYLVKLGNNLGTTVNMYNTVYKEFGKIDKDVVKITGQENKLEIKELPKPDNV' A
#
# COMPACT_ATOMS: atom_id res chain seq x y z
N GLU A 1 24.06 -13.78 -26.58
CA GLU A 1 24.56 -13.23 -25.30
C GLU A 1 23.99 -11.85 -24.93
N LYS A 2 24.06 -10.82 -25.79
CA LYS A 2 23.60 -9.45 -25.48
C LYS A 2 22.11 -9.36 -25.07
N LEU A 3 21.23 -10.07 -25.75
CA LEU A 3 19.78 -10.09 -25.43
C LEU A 3 19.47 -10.73 -24.06
N GLN A 4 20.19 -11.79 -23.69
CA GLN A 4 20.05 -12.42 -22.36
C GLN A 4 20.45 -11.45 -21.24
N LYS A 5 21.52 -10.68 -21.44
CA LYS A 5 21.94 -9.61 -20.51
C LYS A 5 20.85 -8.54 -20.37
N HIS A 6 20.21 -8.14 -21.47
CA HIS A 6 19.08 -7.19 -21.41
C HIS A 6 17.90 -7.75 -20.63
N LEU A 7 17.50 -9.00 -20.89
CA LEU A 7 16.39 -9.64 -20.19
C LEU A 7 16.62 -9.68 -18.66
N LEU A 8 17.83 -10.07 -18.24
CA LEU A 8 18.20 -10.10 -16.82
C LEU A 8 18.19 -8.71 -16.19
N ALA A 9 18.67 -7.69 -16.90
CA ALA A 9 18.64 -6.32 -16.41
C ALA A 9 17.21 -5.82 -16.19
N TYR A 10 16.29 -6.08 -17.12
CA TYR A 10 14.88 -5.75 -16.96
C TYR A 10 14.23 -6.51 -15.80
N ASN A 11 14.55 -7.79 -15.60
CA ASN A 11 14.05 -8.55 -14.45
C ASN A 11 14.44 -7.88 -13.12
N VAL A 12 15.68 -7.39 -13.00
CA VAL A 12 16.11 -6.65 -11.80
C VAL A 12 15.29 -5.38 -11.59
N TYR A 13 14.94 -4.65 -12.65
CA TYR A 13 14.06 -3.48 -12.52
C TYR A 13 12.64 -3.86 -12.10
N LEU A 14 12.10 -4.98 -12.60
CA LEU A 14 10.77 -5.46 -12.21
C LEU A 14 10.72 -5.88 -10.74
N VAL A 15 11.75 -6.57 -10.24
CA VAL A 15 11.86 -6.90 -8.80
C VAL A 15 11.89 -5.63 -7.94
N LYS A 16 12.70 -4.63 -8.33
CA LYS A 16 12.73 -3.32 -7.63
C LYS A 16 11.38 -2.61 -7.66
N LEU A 17 10.68 -2.67 -8.80
CA LEU A 17 9.35 -2.09 -8.93
C LEU A 17 8.33 -2.79 -8.01
N GLY A 18 8.36 -4.12 -7.91
CA GLY A 18 7.55 -4.89 -6.96
C GLY A 18 7.77 -4.44 -5.51
N ASN A 19 9.04 -4.24 -5.11
CA ASN A 19 9.39 -3.74 -3.78
C ASN A 19 8.84 -2.33 -3.51
N ASN A 20 8.94 -1.43 -4.49
CA ASN A 20 8.40 -0.08 -4.38
C ASN A 20 6.87 -0.09 -4.25
N LEU A 21 6.18 -0.92 -5.04
CA LEU A 21 4.73 -1.10 -4.93
C LEU A 21 4.34 -1.63 -3.55
N GLY A 22 5.08 -2.62 -3.02
CA GLY A 22 4.87 -3.11 -1.65
C GLY A 22 5.00 -2.00 -0.60
N THR A 23 5.95 -1.07 -0.78
CA THR A 23 6.10 0.10 0.09
C THR A 23 4.91 1.05 -0.01
N THR A 24 4.44 1.35 -1.22
CA THR A 24 3.25 2.20 -1.42
C THR A 24 1.99 1.58 -0.82
N VAL A 25 1.77 0.27 -1.00
CA VAL A 25 0.64 -0.45 -0.38
C VAL A 25 0.71 -0.41 1.14
N ASN A 26 1.90 -0.60 1.72
CA ASN A 26 2.10 -0.49 3.17
C ASN A 26 1.75 0.90 3.70
N MET A 27 2.20 1.95 2.99
CA MET A 27 1.90 3.33 3.33
C MET A 27 0.40 3.59 3.27
N TYR A 28 -0.27 3.17 2.19
CA TYR A 28 -1.72 3.28 2.05
C TYR A 28 -2.46 2.61 3.22
N ASN A 29 -2.15 1.35 3.51
CA ASN A 29 -2.83 0.60 4.59
C ASN A 29 -2.62 1.23 5.96
N THR A 30 -1.40 1.71 6.24
CA THR A 30 -1.08 2.39 7.51
C THR A 30 -1.86 3.69 7.63
N VAL A 31 -1.80 4.55 6.61
CA VAL A 31 -2.49 5.85 6.62
C VAL A 31 -3.99 5.67 6.73
N TYR A 32 -4.58 4.68 6.03
CA TYR A 32 -6.02 4.46 6.08
C TYR A 32 -6.47 4.01 7.49
N LYS A 33 -5.67 3.18 8.18
CA LYS A 33 -5.92 2.84 9.59
C LYS A 33 -5.88 4.06 10.51
N GLU A 34 -4.88 4.92 10.37
CA GLU A 34 -4.80 6.16 11.15
C GLU A 34 -5.98 7.10 10.84
N PHE A 35 -6.39 7.20 9.58
CA PHE A 35 -7.58 7.96 9.19
C PHE A 35 -8.86 7.44 9.87
N GLY A 36 -8.99 6.12 10.02
CA GLY A 36 -10.09 5.52 10.79
C GLY A 36 -10.07 5.88 12.28
N LYS A 37 -8.90 6.16 12.87
CA LYS A 37 -8.82 6.65 14.26
C LYS A 37 -9.31 8.08 14.36
N ILE A 38 -8.95 8.92 13.39
CA ILE A 38 -9.45 10.32 13.33
C ILE A 38 -10.97 10.33 13.26
N ASP A 39 -11.59 9.47 12.44
CA ASP A 39 -13.04 9.35 12.38
C ASP A 39 -13.66 8.98 13.73
N LYS A 40 -13.06 8.03 14.46
CA LYS A 40 -13.50 7.70 15.83
C LYS A 40 -13.41 8.90 16.78
N ASP A 41 -12.41 9.75 16.63
CA ASP A 41 -12.28 10.93 17.48
C ASP A 41 -13.29 12.02 17.10
N VAL A 42 -13.59 12.17 15.81
CA VAL A 42 -14.69 13.04 15.32
C VAL A 42 -16.04 12.57 15.88
N VAL A 43 -16.31 11.26 15.84
CA VAL A 43 -17.52 10.65 16.43
C VAL A 43 -17.63 10.98 17.92
N LYS A 44 -16.54 10.87 18.70
CA LYS A 44 -16.55 11.21 20.14
C LYS A 44 -16.85 12.69 20.39
N ILE A 45 -16.35 13.58 19.54
CA ILE A 45 -16.53 15.04 19.69
C ILE A 45 -17.94 15.47 19.28
N THR A 46 -18.44 14.92 18.17
CA THR A 46 -19.67 15.39 17.52
C THR A 46 -20.91 14.58 17.89
N GLY A 47 -20.74 13.38 18.45
CA GLY A 47 -21.82 12.44 18.71
C GLY A 47 -22.47 11.85 17.45
N GLN A 48 -21.91 12.13 16.26
CA GLN A 48 -22.40 11.58 14.99
C GLN A 48 -21.93 10.13 14.80
N GLU A 49 -22.68 9.33 14.06
CA GLU A 49 -22.31 7.94 13.79
C GLU A 49 -21.08 7.81 12.88
N ASN A 50 -20.32 6.73 13.10
CA ASN A 50 -19.17 6.36 12.28
C ASN A 50 -19.62 5.96 10.86
N LYS A 51 -18.98 6.51 9.83
CA LYS A 51 -19.33 6.21 8.42
C LYS A 51 -18.18 5.59 7.63
N LEU A 52 -17.01 5.41 8.24
CA LEU A 52 -15.80 4.99 7.53
C LEU A 52 -15.53 3.50 7.71
N GLU A 53 -15.64 2.76 6.61
CA GLU A 53 -15.16 1.38 6.51
C GLU A 53 -13.69 1.39 6.11
N ILE A 54 -12.81 0.83 6.95
CA ILE A 54 -11.38 0.73 6.67
C ILE A 54 -11.12 -0.48 5.79
N LYS A 55 -10.43 -0.26 4.67
CA LYS A 55 -10.06 -1.32 3.72
C LYS A 55 -8.56 -1.45 3.64
N GLU A 56 -8.09 -2.66 3.40
CA GLU A 56 -6.68 -2.94 3.17
C GLU A 56 -6.48 -3.41 1.73
N LEU A 57 -5.40 -2.94 1.12
CA LEU A 57 -4.94 -3.43 -0.16
C LEU A 57 -3.99 -4.61 0.07
N PRO A 58 -4.11 -5.69 -0.74
CA PRO A 58 -3.16 -6.78 -0.71
C PRO A 58 -1.78 -6.29 -1.19
N LYS A 59 -0.73 -6.78 -0.54
CA LYS A 59 0.64 -6.52 -1.00
C LYS A 59 0.91 -7.34 -2.26
N PRO A 60 1.76 -6.85 -3.17
CA PRO A 60 2.23 -7.67 -4.28
C PRO A 60 2.91 -8.94 -3.72
N ASP A 61 2.57 -10.09 -4.31
CA ASP A 61 3.31 -11.33 -4.06
C ASP A 61 4.78 -11.11 -4.45
N ASN A 62 5.70 -11.68 -3.67
CA ASN A 62 7.14 -11.53 -3.91
C ASN A 62 7.46 -11.84 -5.38
N VAL A 63 7.93 -10.83 -6.11
CA VAL A 63 8.46 -10.95 -7.48
C VAL A 63 9.94 -11.31 -7.41
#